data_AF-A0A7T5VDM8-F1
#
_entry.id   AF-A0A7T5VDM8-F1
#
_cell.length_a   1.000
_cell.length_b   1.000
_cell.length_c   1.000
_cell.angle_alpha   90.00
_cell.angle_beta   90.00
_cell.angle_gamma   90.00
#
_symmetry.space_group_name_H-M   'P 1'
#
loop_
_entity.id
_entity.type
_entity.pdbx_description
1 polymer ?
#
loop_
_entity_poly.entity_id
_entity_poly.type
_entity_poly.pdbx_seq_one_letter_code
_entity_poly.pdbx_strand_id
1 'polypeptide(L)'
;MRSLVQLLVLTTCCLLWHHPCLAAPVTVSFQKTAAVTAARIMLADIADISPDGDLTEQIGRLVVGVAPPPGKTKELQTAAVITGLRNRPEVADVDWQGSPTTVVERTTQILHQQQLFDIITAYIDAKSDLLPKAAEILFIPIHAPQEVMVPPGELGWQVTPSKPGIVGSNSFVIHLLVDGKPAGTQVVRGRLEVKAEVVTTVTGMQRGDILSAANVLVQSQDITGIDAPFSEISEVIGKQMARTVAAGTVLKADHLVLPPVVKDGEMVKILARKKTMLVSAHGLARTNGRVGEMITVKNISSNKMIYARVQGPGVVTVEF
;
A
#
# COMPACT_ATOMS: atom_id res chain seq x y z
N MET A 1 -57.48 -69.62 66.75
CA MET A 1 -58.65 -70.31 66.17
C MET A 1 -58.78 -69.91 64.71
N ARG A 2 -58.57 -70.87 63.79
CA ARG A 2 -59.02 -70.93 62.37
C ARG A 2 -58.59 -69.76 61.45
N SER A 3 -58.11 -69.92 60.22
CA SER A 3 -57.94 -71.07 59.32
C SER A 3 -57.40 -70.52 57.97
N LEU A 4 -56.39 -71.19 57.41
CA LEU A 4 -56.16 -71.49 55.98
C LEU A 4 -56.16 -70.41 54.88
N VAL A 5 -55.13 -70.53 54.00
CA VAL A 5 -55.22 -70.55 52.50
C VAL A 5 -55.24 -69.17 51.81
N GLN A 6 -54.52 -68.85 50.73
CA GLN A 6 -53.74 -69.60 49.75
C GLN A 6 -52.70 -68.67 49.08
N LEU A 7 -51.61 -69.30 48.64
CA LEU A 7 -50.55 -68.82 47.77
C LEU A 7 -51.09 -68.40 46.39
N LEU A 8 -50.79 -67.18 45.92
CA LEU A 8 -50.80 -66.87 44.49
C LEU A 8 -49.67 -65.86 44.18
N VAL A 9 -48.58 -66.37 43.62
CA VAL A 9 -47.48 -65.59 43.08
C VAL A 9 -47.92 -65.03 41.73
N LEU A 10 -48.24 -63.74 41.69
CA LEU A 10 -48.41 -62.97 40.46
C LEU A 10 -47.16 -62.11 40.27
N THR A 11 -46.17 -62.67 39.57
CA THR A 11 -45.05 -61.93 39.00
C THR A 11 -45.59 -60.83 38.08
N THR A 12 -45.69 -59.62 38.61
CA THR A 12 -46.09 -58.43 37.87
C THR A 12 -44.87 -57.94 37.12
N CYS A 13 -44.87 -58.16 35.81
CA CYS A 13 -43.88 -57.62 34.88
C CYS A 13 -44.02 -56.09 34.88
N CYS A 14 -43.17 -55.38 35.63
CA CYS A 14 -42.99 -53.94 35.50
C CYS A 14 -42.36 -53.65 34.13
N LEU A 15 -43.22 -53.50 33.12
CA LEU A 15 -42.87 -52.84 31.86
C LEU A 15 -42.41 -51.42 32.19
N LEU A 16 -41.09 -51.22 32.15
CA LEU A 16 -40.49 -49.90 32.00
C LEU A 16 -40.96 -49.32 30.67
N TRP A 17 -42.03 -48.52 30.68
CA TRP A 17 -42.30 -47.58 29.59
C TRP A 17 -41.16 -46.56 29.57
N HIS A 18 -40.08 -46.90 28.88
CA HIS A 18 -39.24 -45.89 28.26
C HIS A 18 -40.08 -45.31 27.13
N HIS A 19 -40.69 -44.15 27.36
CA HIS A 19 -41.13 -43.32 26.25
C HIS A 19 -39.85 -42.90 25.51
N PRO A 20 -39.63 -43.35 24.25
CA PRO A 20 -38.64 -42.68 23.43
C PRO A 20 -39.09 -41.23 23.32
N CYS A 21 -38.31 -40.33 23.93
CA CYS A 21 -38.40 -38.91 23.64
C CYS A 21 -38.01 -38.79 22.16
N LEU A 22 -39.01 -38.85 21.29
CA LEU A 22 -38.83 -38.59 19.86
C LEU A 22 -38.41 -37.12 19.78
N ALA A 23 -37.12 -36.88 19.59
CA ALA A 23 -36.63 -35.57 19.22
C ALA A 23 -37.41 -35.15 17.97
N ALA A 24 -38.08 -34.00 18.03
CA ALA A 24 -38.79 -33.46 16.88
C ALA A 24 -37.80 -33.37 15.70
N PRO A 25 -38.19 -33.81 14.49
CA PRO A 25 -37.32 -33.71 13.33
C PRO A 25 -36.94 -32.26 13.10
N VAL A 26 -35.69 -32.01 12.69
CA VAL A 26 -35.23 -30.66 12.38
C VAL A 26 -35.97 -30.17 11.14
N THR A 27 -36.67 -29.04 11.24
CA THR A 27 -37.33 -28.39 10.11
C THR A 27 -36.48 -27.23 9.63
N VAL A 28 -36.23 -27.15 8.33
CA VAL A 28 -35.60 -26.00 7.66
C VAL A 28 -36.63 -25.38 6.71
N SER A 29 -37.08 -24.17 7.04
CA SER A 29 -38.09 -23.44 6.27
C SER A 29 -37.45 -22.29 5.48
N PHE A 30 -37.33 -22.44 4.16
CA PHE A 30 -36.73 -21.44 3.28
C PHE A 30 -37.57 -20.17 3.17
N GLN A 31 -36.92 -19.01 3.27
CA GLN A 31 -37.54 -17.70 3.13
C GLN A 31 -37.64 -17.29 1.65
N LYS A 32 -38.60 -16.43 1.32
CA LYS A 32 -38.75 -15.87 -0.05
C LYS A 32 -37.64 -14.87 -0.38
N THR A 33 -37.20 -14.12 0.62
CA THR A 33 -36.17 -13.07 0.51
C THR A 33 -35.26 -13.14 1.72
N ALA A 34 -33.97 -12.94 1.51
CA ALA A 34 -32.97 -12.96 2.57
C ALA A 34 -31.92 -11.87 2.34
N ALA A 35 -31.42 -11.28 3.42
CA ALA A 35 -30.37 -10.27 3.38
C ALA A 35 -29.10 -10.81 4.02
N VAL A 36 -27.98 -10.71 3.30
CA VAL A 36 -26.67 -11.20 3.77
C VAL A 36 -25.66 -10.06 3.84
N THR A 37 -24.80 -10.10 4.86
CA THR A 37 -23.65 -9.19 5.00
C THR A 37 -22.36 -9.86 4.53
N ALA A 38 -22.21 -11.15 4.83
CA ALA A 38 -21.02 -11.96 4.56
C ALA A 38 -20.84 -12.32 3.07
N ALA A 39 -19.62 -12.74 2.70
CA ALA A 39 -19.28 -13.12 1.32
C ALA A 39 -19.82 -14.50 0.91
N ARG A 40 -20.20 -15.30 1.89
CA ARG A 40 -20.78 -16.63 1.70
C ARG A 40 -22.16 -16.61 2.31
N ILE A 41 -23.09 -17.23 1.61
CA ILE A 41 -24.45 -17.45 2.07
C ILE A 41 -24.41 -18.74 2.90
N MET A 42 -24.80 -18.65 4.16
CA MET A 42 -25.04 -19.78 5.05
C MET A 42 -26.51 -20.22 4.97
N LEU A 43 -26.81 -21.44 5.39
CA LEU A 43 -28.20 -21.93 5.36
C LEU A 43 -29.10 -21.12 6.30
N ALA A 44 -28.59 -20.73 7.48
CA ALA A 44 -29.31 -19.86 8.41
C ALA A 44 -29.60 -18.44 7.85
N ASP A 45 -28.88 -18.01 6.82
CA ASP A 45 -29.16 -16.71 6.19
C ASP A 45 -30.44 -16.73 5.35
N ILE A 46 -30.86 -17.91 4.86
CA ILE A 46 -31.92 -18.06 3.86
C ILE A 46 -33.10 -18.91 4.33
N ALA A 47 -33.01 -19.48 5.52
CA ALA A 47 -34.02 -20.37 6.07
C ALA A 47 -34.07 -20.28 7.60
N ASP A 48 -35.28 -20.38 8.14
CA ASP A 48 -35.51 -20.54 9.59
C ASP A 48 -35.36 -22.02 9.94
N ILE A 49 -34.54 -22.31 10.94
CA ILE A 49 -34.19 -23.67 11.35
C ILE A 49 -34.71 -23.90 12.77
N SER A 50 -35.48 -24.96 12.97
CA SER A 50 -36.14 -25.25 14.26
C SER A 50 -36.13 -26.75 14.54
N PRO A 51 -36.08 -27.18 15.82
CA PRO A 51 -35.95 -26.36 17.03
C PRO A 51 -34.51 -25.91 17.31
N ASP A 52 -34.33 -24.90 18.15
CA ASP A 52 -32.99 -24.44 18.58
C ASP A 52 -32.22 -25.58 19.28
N GLY A 53 -30.96 -25.75 18.91
CA GLY A 53 -30.07 -26.76 19.47
C GLY A 53 -28.74 -26.88 18.72
N ASP A 54 -27.82 -27.67 19.25
CA ASP A 54 -26.46 -27.80 18.69
C ASP A 54 -26.46 -28.26 17.23
N LEU A 55 -27.36 -29.18 16.87
CA LEU A 55 -27.49 -29.69 15.51
C LEU A 55 -28.02 -28.61 14.55
N THR A 56 -29.00 -27.79 14.97
CA THR A 56 -29.55 -26.72 14.14
C THR A 56 -28.57 -25.56 13.97
N GLU A 57 -27.73 -25.28 14.97
CA GLU A 57 -26.59 -24.38 14.81
C GLU A 57 -25.57 -24.90 13.79
N GLN A 58 -25.26 -26.20 13.81
CA GLN A 58 -24.34 -26.82 12.86
C GLN A 58 -24.89 -26.77 11.42
N ILE A 59 -26.17 -27.14 11.25
CA ILE A 59 -26.88 -27.06 9.97
C ILE A 59 -26.93 -25.61 9.47
N GLY A 60 -27.18 -24.65 10.36
CA GLY A 60 -27.22 -23.23 10.03
C GLY A 60 -25.92 -22.69 9.43
N ARG A 61 -24.77 -23.18 9.90
CA ARG A 61 -23.43 -22.76 9.43
C ARG A 61 -23.01 -23.38 8.09
N LEU A 62 -23.84 -24.25 7.50
CA LEU A 62 -23.52 -24.88 6.22
C LEU A 62 -23.54 -23.82 5.10
N VAL A 63 -22.42 -23.70 4.38
CA VAL A 63 -22.31 -22.81 3.23
C VAL A 63 -23.11 -23.37 2.05
N VAL A 64 -24.05 -22.57 1.56
CA VAL A 64 -24.92 -22.90 0.40
C VAL A 64 -24.45 -22.22 -0.89
N GLY A 65 -23.64 -21.16 -0.80
CA GLY A 65 -23.05 -20.53 -1.98
C GLY A 65 -22.29 -19.23 -1.71
N VAL A 66 -21.85 -18.59 -2.79
CA VAL A 66 -21.26 -17.24 -2.76
C VAL A 66 -22.36 -16.19 -2.86
N ALA A 67 -22.28 -15.17 -2.00
CA ALA A 67 -23.18 -14.03 -1.98
C ALA A 67 -23.00 -13.15 -3.24
N PRO A 68 -24.06 -12.47 -3.72
CA PRO A 68 -23.90 -11.52 -4.81
C PRO A 68 -22.94 -10.38 -4.42
N PRO A 69 -22.43 -9.61 -5.41
CA PRO A 69 -21.75 -8.36 -5.14
C PRO A 69 -22.63 -7.39 -4.32
N PRO A 70 -22.04 -6.46 -3.54
CA PRO A 70 -22.77 -5.41 -2.85
C PRO A 70 -23.80 -4.70 -3.76
N GLY A 71 -25.06 -4.61 -3.33
CA GLY A 71 -26.15 -3.94 -4.06
C GLY A 71 -26.69 -4.73 -5.26
N LYS A 72 -26.32 -6.02 -5.36
CA LYS A 72 -26.88 -6.95 -6.34
C LYS A 72 -27.68 -8.03 -5.62
N THR A 73 -28.60 -8.63 -6.36
CA THR A 73 -29.41 -9.76 -5.91
C THR A 73 -28.97 -11.04 -6.61
N LYS A 74 -29.21 -12.18 -5.95
CA LYS A 74 -29.02 -13.52 -6.50
C LYS A 74 -30.23 -14.37 -6.15
N GLU A 75 -30.81 -15.01 -7.16
CA GLU A 75 -31.86 -15.98 -6.96
C GLU A 75 -31.26 -17.37 -6.69
N LEU A 76 -31.73 -18.03 -5.64
CA LEU A 76 -31.39 -19.40 -5.30
C LEU A 76 -32.63 -20.28 -5.41
N GLN A 77 -32.47 -21.42 -6.09
CA GLN A 77 -33.50 -22.44 -6.19
C GLN A 77 -33.34 -23.43 -5.04
N THR A 78 -34.38 -23.59 -4.22
CA THR A 78 -34.37 -24.42 -3.00
C THR A 78 -33.98 -25.86 -3.31
N ALA A 79 -34.49 -26.42 -4.41
CA ALA A 79 -34.13 -27.77 -4.86
C ALA A 79 -32.63 -27.93 -5.15
N ALA A 80 -31.97 -26.90 -5.69
CA ALA A 80 -30.54 -26.92 -5.97
C ALA A 80 -29.71 -26.82 -4.68
N VAL A 81 -30.14 -26.00 -3.72
CA VAL A 81 -29.52 -25.89 -2.40
C VAL A 81 -29.61 -27.23 -1.66
N ILE A 82 -30.80 -27.83 -1.58
CA ILE A 82 -31.01 -29.15 -0.97
C ILE A 82 -30.11 -30.19 -1.64
N THR A 83 -30.09 -30.23 -2.98
CA THR A 83 -29.24 -31.17 -3.73
C THR A 83 -27.75 -30.99 -3.41
N GLY A 84 -27.29 -29.74 -3.26
CA GLY A 84 -25.91 -29.45 -2.87
C GLY A 84 -25.55 -29.83 -1.43
N LEU A 85 -26.54 -29.95 -0.54
CA LEU A 85 -26.35 -30.32 0.86
C LEU A 85 -26.55 -31.82 1.14
N ARG A 86 -27.25 -32.57 0.26
CA ARG A 86 -27.65 -33.98 0.47
C ARG A 86 -26.56 -34.95 0.91
N ASN A 87 -25.30 -34.71 0.55
CA ASN A 87 -24.19 -35.59 0.92
C ASN A 87 -23.61 -35.31 2.31
N ARG A 88 -24.20 -34.37 3.06
CA ARG A 88 -23.75 -33.99 4.39
C ARG A 88 -24.52 -34.78 5.45
N PRO A 89 -23.84 -35.47 6.39
CA PRO A 89 -24.52 -36.27 7.41
C PRO A 89 -25.41 -35.42 8.33
N GLU A 90 -25.08 -34.15 8.51
CA GLU A 90 -25.82 -33.20 9.36
C GLU A 90 -27.24 -32.94 8.87
N VAL A 91 -27.54 -33.19 7.58
CA VAL A 91 -28.86 -32.89 6.98
C VAL A 91 -29.66 -34.14 6.59
N ALA A 92 -29.26 -35.32 7.07
CA ALA A 92 -29.88 -36.59 6.69
C ALA A 92 -31.38 -36.68 7.05
N ASP A 93 -31.74 -36.18 8.24
CA ASP A 93 -33.11 -36.24 8.79
C ASP A 93 -33.74 -34.83 8.93
N VAL A 94 -33.53 -33.99 7.91
CA VAL A 94 -34.10 -32.64 7.85
C VAL A 94 -35.38 -32.64 7.02
N ASP A 95 -36.44 -32.04 7.56
CA ASP A 95 -37.66 -31.72 6.83
C ASP A 95 -37.54 -30.35 6.16
N TRP A 96 -37.59 -30.32 4.83
CA TRP A 96 -37.38 -29.11 4.03
C TRP A 96 -38.71 -28.49 3.61
N GLN A 97 -38.95 -27.26 4.06
CA GLN A 97 -40.20 -26.53 3.83
C GLN A 97 -39.93 -25.11 3.30
N GLY A 98 -41.00 -24.36 3.05
CA GLY A 98 -40.92 -22.94 2.71
C GLY A 98 -40.89 -22.64 1.22
N SER A 99 -40.23 -21.54 0.86
CA SER A 99 -40.22 -21.01 -0.51
C SER A 99 -39.45 -21.91 -1.48
N PRO A 100 -39.93 -22.15 -2.71
CA PRO A 100 -39.17 -22.87 -3.74
C PRO A 100 -37.96 -22.06 -4.26
N THR A 101 -37.99 -20.74 -4.03
CA THR A 101 -36.99 -19.78 -4.48
C THR A 101 -36.71 -18.77 -3.38
N THR A 102 -35.43 -18.48 -3.13
CA THR A 102 -35.00 -17.41 -2.24
C THR A 102 -34.21 -16.36 -3.01
N VAL A 103 -34.67 -15.11 -2.99
CA VAL A 103 -33.91 -13.97 -3.52
C VAL A 103 -33.01 -13.44 -2.41
N VAL A 104 -31.70 -13.58 -2.59
CA VAL A 104 -30.70 -13.11 -1.65
C VAL A 104 -30.17 -11.75 -2.10
N GLU A 105 -30.30 -10.75 -1.25
CA GLU A 105 -29.72 -9.42 -1.43
C GLU A 105 -28.53 -9.24 -0.50
N ARG A 106 -27.47 -8.57 -0.98
CA ARG A 106 -26.34 -8.23 -0.14
C ARG A 106 -26.50 -6.83 0.43
N THR A 107 -26.64 -6.72 1.74
CA THR A 107 -26.70 -5.44 2.46
C THR A 107 -25.43 -4.63 2.21
N THR A 108 -25.57 -3.31 2.09
CA THR A 108 -24.45 -2.39 1.79
C THR A 108 -24.55 -1.10 2.58
N GLN A 109 -23.40 -0.45 2.73
CA GLN A 109 -23.29 0.98 3.04
C GLN A 109 -22.71 1.70 1.83
N ILE A 110 -23.07 2.98 1.67
CA ILE A 110 -22.68 3.80 0.53
C ILE A 110 -21.56 4.74 0.97
N LEU A 111 -20.45 4.74 0.23
CA LEU A 111 -19.48 5.82 0.26
C LEU A 111 -19.77 6.77 -0.89
N HIS A 112 -20.01 8.03 -0.55
CA HIS A 112 -20.18 9.10 -1.54
C HIS A 112 -18.82 9.62 -2.04
N GLN A 113 -18.83 10.19 -3.23
CA GLN A 113 -17.66 10.78 -3.87
C GLN A 113 -16.87 11.75 -2.97
N GLN A 114 -17.59 12.60 -2.22
CA GLN A 114 -16.97 13.58 -1.33
C GLN A 114 -16.10 12.90 -0.26
N GLN A 115 -16.57 11.79 0.31
CA GLN A 115 -15.81 11.04 1.31
C GLN A 115 -14.51 10.48 0.72
N LEU A 116 -14.51 10.07 -0.56
CA LEU A 116 -13.29 9.63 -1.24
C LEU A 116 -12.29 10.78 -1.37
N PHE A 117 -12.76 11.99 -1.69
CA PHE A 117 -11.89 13.17 -1.73
C PHE A 117 -11.35 13.54 -0.36
N ASP A 118 -12.18 13.49 0.68
CA ASP A 118 -11.78 13.79 2.05
C ASP A 118 -10.70 12.79 2.54
N ILE A 119 -10.83 11.50 2.19
CA ILE A 119 -9.81 10.48 2.46
C ILE A 119 -8.46 10.85 1.81
N ILE A 120 -8.48 11.32 0.55
CA ILE A 120 -7.25 11.73 -0.16
C ILE A 120 -6.64 12.98 0.46
N THR A 121 -7.45 13.99 0.78
CA THR A 121 -7.00 15.22 1.45
C THR A 121 -6.34 14.89 2.78
N ALA A 122 -7.00 14.08 3.63
CA ALA A 122 -6.44 13.67 4.92
C ALA A 122 -5.14 12.85 4.77
N TYR A 123 -5.04 12.02 3.73
CA TYR A 123 -3.81 11.29 3.42
C TYR A 123 -2.65 12.24 3.07
N ILE A 124 -2.91 13.27 2.26
CA ILE A 124 -1.91 14.26 1.86
C ILE A 124 -1.44 15.06 3.08
N ASP A 125 -2.38 15.53 3.91
CA ASP A 125 -2.08 16.29 5.12
C ASP A 125 -1.21 15.49 6.10
N ALA A 126 -1.53 14.21 6.28
CA ALA A 126 -0.74 13.28 7.12
C ALA A 126 0.66 12.97 6.56
N LYS A 127 0.95 13.35 5.31
CA LYS A 127 2.25 13.17 4.65
C LYS A 127 2.98 14.49 4.40
N SER A 128 2.50 15.58 4.97
CA SER A 128 3.11 16.92 4.89
C SER A 128 4.59 16.94 5.32
N ASP A 129 4.99 16.11 6.29
CA ASP A 129 6.38 16.00 6.75
C ASP A 129 7.37 15.48 5.67
N LEU A 130 6.88 14.77 4.65
CA LEU A 130 7.71 14.26 3.56
C LEU A 130 7.96 15.30 2.46
N LEU A 131 7.39 16.49 2.59
CA LEU A 131 7.39 17.52 1.58
C LEU A 131 8.35 18.66 1.97
N PRO A 132 8.82 19.48 1.00
CA PRO A 132 9.64 20.63 1.32
C PRO A 132 8.96 21.52 2.38
N LYS A 133 9.76 22.09 3.29
CA LYS A 133 9.25 22.96 4.36
C LYS A 133 8.40 24.08 3.75
N ALA A 134 7.27 24.39 4.40
CA ALA A 134 6.32 25.42 3.98
C ALA A 134 5.70 25.21 2.58
N ALA A 135 5.59 23.95 2.11
CA ALA A 135 4.88 23.66 0.88
C ALA A 135 3.36 23.85 1.04
N GLU A 136 2.77 24.69 0.18
CA GLU A 136 1.33 24.76 -0.02
C GLU A 136 0.93 23.67 -1.01
N ILE A 137 0.05 22.76 -0.58
CA ILE A 137 -0.39 21.62 -1.40
C ILE A 137 -1.87 21.78 -1.65
N LEU A 138 -2.25 21.71 -2.92
CA LEU A 138 -3.63 21.71 -3.34
C LEU A 138 -3.90 20.45 -4.15
N PHE A 139 -4.79 19.60 -3.63
CA PHE A 139 -5.35 18.50 -4.41
C PHE A 139 -6.53 18.99 -5.25
N ILE A 140 -6.40 18.86 -6.57
CA ILE A 140 -7.45 19.19 -7.52
C ILE A 140 -8.08 17.89 -7.99
N PRO A 141 -9.27 17.51 -7.50
CA PRO A 141 -9.96 16.31 -7.93
C PRO A 141 -10.37 16.41 -9.41
N ILE A 142 -10.18 15.33 -10.15
CA ILE A 142 -10.56 15.22 -11.57
C ILE A 142 -11.67 14.17 -11.75
N HIS A 143 -11.49 13.00 -11.15
CA HIS A 143 -12.47 11.92 -11.29
C HIS A 143 -12.44 10.98 -10.08
N ALA A 144 -13.62 10.65 -9.58
CA ALA A 144 -13.85 9.56 -8.64
C ALA A 144 -15.26 8.98 -8.88
N PRO A 145 -15.53 7.72 -8.51
CA PRO A 145 -16.89 7.18 -8.53
C PRO A 145 -17.85 8.03 -7.71
N GLN A 146 -19.09 8.21 -8.19
CA GLN A 146 -20.11 8.98 -7.47
C GLN A 146 -20.53 8.30 -6.17
N GLU A 147 -20.73 6.99 -6.25
CA GLU A 147 -21.13 6.14 -5.14
C GLU A 147 -20.39 4.82 -5.22
N VAL A 148 -19.95 4.35 -4.06
CA VAL A 148 -19.28 3.05 -3.92
C VAL A 148 -20.03 2.27 -2.85
N MET A 149 -20.57 1.13 -3.25
CA MET A 149 -21.22 0.20 -2.33
C MET A 149 -20.19 -0.72 -1.71
N VAL A 150 -20.11 -0.71 -0.37
CA VAL A 150 -19.25 -1.62 0.40
C VAL A 150 -20.09 -2.40 1.41
N PRO A 151 -19.62 -3.55 1.90
CA PRO A 151 -20.28 -4.26 2.99
C PRO A 151 -20.46 -3.35 4.23
N PRO A 152 -21.53 -3.54 5.02
CA PRO A 152 -21.71 -2.81 6.28
C PRO A 152 -20.64 -3.25 7.29
N GLY A 153 -20.21 -2.32 8.16
CA GLY A 153 -19.23 -2.56 9.21
C GLY A 153 -18.31 -1.35 9.42
N GLU A 154 -17.28 -1.51 10.25
CA GLU A 154 -16.31 -0.45 10.52
C GLU A 154 -15.42 -0.22 9.29
N LEU A 155 -15.51 0.96 8.69
CA LEU A 155 -14.77 1.33 7.48
C LEU A 155 -13.33 1.75 7.82
N GLY A 156 -12.36 1.06 7.22
CA GLY A 156 -10.96 1.44 7.19
C GLY A 156 -10.45 1.66 5.76
N TRP A 157 -9.32 2.33 5.60
CA TRP A 157 -8.71 2.53 4.29
C TRP A 157 -7.18 2.64 4.35
N GLN A 158 -6.55 2.29 3.23
CA GLN A 158 -5.15 2.58 2.95
C GLN A 158 -5.03 3.24 1.58
N VAL A 159 -4.26 4.32 1.49
CA VAL A 159 -4.06 5.07 0.25
C VAL A 159 -2.68 4.81 -0.32
N THR A 160 -2.63 4.52 -1.62
CA THR A 160 -1.39 4.34 -2.38
C THR A 160 -1.33 5.36 -3.53
N PRO A 161 -0.37 6.31 -3.54
CA PRO A 161 -0.21 7.27 -4.63
C PRO A 161 0.42 6.62 -5.87
N SER A 162 0.21 7.20 -7.06
CA SER A 162 0.83 6.70 -8.29
C SER A 162 2.35 6.92 -8.36
N LYS A 163 2.91 7.82 -7.52
CA LYS A 163 4.35 7.98 -7.33
C LYS A 163 4.72 7.91 -5.84
N PRO A 164 5.86 7.28 -5.48
CA PRO A 164 6.29 7.16 -4.08
C PRO A 164 6.46 8.50 -3.35
N GLY A 165 6.93 9.53 -4.04
CA GLY A 165 7.17 10.87 -3.47
C GLY A 165 5.93 11.74 -3.32
N ILE A 166 4.73 11.24 -3.70
CA ILE A 166 3.45 11.96 -3.73
C ILE A 166 3.43 13.15 -4.72
N VAL A 167 4.45 14.02 -4.72
CA VAL A 167 4.63 15.11 -5.69
C VAL A 167 4.56 14.58 -7.12
N GLY A 168 3.71 15.21 -7.94
CA GLY A 168 3.45 14.80 -9.31
C GLY A 168 2.65 13.51 -9.46
N SER A 169 2.06 12.97 -8.40
CA SER A 169 1.04 11.91 -8.50
C SER A 169 -0.23 12.49 -9.14
N ASN A 170 -0.82 11.71 -10.04
CA ASN A 170 -2.05 12.05 -10.76
C ASN A 170 -3.24 11.14 -10.40
N SER A 171 -3.00 10.15 -9.56
CA SER A 171 -4.00 9.19 -9.11
C SER A 171 -3.60 8.57 -7.78
N PHE A 172 -4.62 8.22 -7.01
CA PHE A 172 -4.54 7.63 -5.69
C PHE A 172 -5.45 6.42 -5.66
N VAL A 173 -4.91 5.30 -5.20
CA VAL A 173 -5.63 4.05 -5.04
C VAL A 173 -6.03 3.92 -3.57
N ILE A 174 -7.33 3.92 -3.30
CA ILE A 174 -7.90 3.70 -1.98
C ILE A 174 -8.24 2.22 -1.85
N HIS A 175 -7.52 1.50 -1.02
CA HIS A 175 -7.84 0.14 -0.60
C HIS A 175 -8.81 0.22 0.56
N LEU A 176 -10.07 -0.15 0.34
CA LEU A 176 -11.12 -0.12 1.35
C LEU A 176 -11.07 -1.40 2.17
N LEU A 177 -11.23 -1.26 3.49
CA LEU A 177 -11.36 -2.35 4.43
C LEU A 177 -12.67 -2.20 5.21
N VAL A 178 -13.32 -3.32 5.53
CA VAL A 178 -14.46 -3.37 6.44
C VAL A 178 -14.15 -4.42 7.50
N ASP A 179 -14.19 -4.02 8.77
CA ASP A 179 -13.79 -4.85 9.92
C ASP A 179 -12.40 -5.47 9.73
N GLY A 180 -11.46 -4.68 9.19
CA GLY A 180 -10.09 -5.10 8.89
C GLY A 180 -9.90 -6.03 7.68
N LYS A 181 -10.97 -6.37 6.96
CA LYS A 181 -10.92 -7.25 5.77
C LYS A 181 -11.03 -6.44 4.47
N PRO A 182 -10.35 -6.83 3.38
CA PRO A 182 -10.47 -6.12 2.10
C PRO A 182 -11.92 -6.08 1.58
N ALA A 183 -12.38 -4.87 1.26
CA ALA A 183 -13.75 -4.57 0.82
C ALA A 183 -13.82 -3.93 -0.58
N GLY A 184 -12.70 -3.86 -1.29
CA GLY A 184 -12.61 -3.34 -2.65
C GLY A 184 -11.54 -2.26 -2.80
N THR A 185 -11.36 -1.79 -4.01
CA THR A 185 -10.36 -0.76 -4.33
C THR A 185 -10.99 0.31 -5.21
N GLN A 186 -10.75 1.57 -4.88
CA GLN A 186 -11.24 2.72 -5.63
C GLN A 186 -10.08 3.57 -6.14
N VAL A 187 -10.18 4.04 -7.38
CA VAL A 187 -9.18 4.91 -7.98
C VAL A 187 -9.74 6.33 -8.03
N VAL A 188 -9.08 7.23 -7.32
CA VAL A 188 -9.36 8.66 -7.36
C VAL A 188 -8.28 9.32 -8.21
N ARG A 189 -8.69 9.97 -9.31
CA ARG A 189 -7.80 10.75 -10.16
C ARG A 189 -7.89 12.22 -9.77
N GLY A 190 -6.74 12.86 -9.69
CA GLY A 190 -6.63 14.27 -9.39
C GLY A 190 -5.19 14.73 -9.52
N ARG A 191 -4.99 16.03 -9.68
CA ARG A 191 -3.65 16.62 -9.77
C ARG A 191 -3.28 17.19 -8.42
N LEU A 192 -2.05 16.94 -7.99
CA LEU A 192 -1.43 17.71 -6.93
C LEU A 192 -0.75 18.92 -7.52
N GLU A 193 -1.14 20.10 -7.06
CA GLU A 193 -0.35 21.32 -7.20
C GLU A 193 0.45 21.51 -5.92
N VAL A 194 1.76 21.73 -6.07
CA VAL A 194 2.64 21.93 -4.93
C VAL A 194 3.45 23.20 -5.17
N LYS A 195 3.25 24.20 -4.32
CA LYS A 195 4.09 25.40 -4.28
C LYS A 195 4.99 25.33 -3.07
N ALA A 196 6.28 25.51 -3.27
CA ALA A 196 7.24 25.48 -2.18
C ALA A 196 8.37 26.47 -2.40
N GLU A 197 8.99 26.90 -1.29
CA GLU A 197 10.24 27.64 -1.34
C GLU A 197 11.38 26.73 -1.80
N VAL A 198 11.95 27.06 -2.96
CA VAL A 198 13.02 26.27 -3.57
C VAL A 198 14.12 27.16 -4.11
N VAL A 199 15.31 26.59 -4.22
CA VAL A 199 16.47 27.26 -4.79
C VAL A 199 16.34 27.32 -6.30
N THR A 200 16.46 28.53 -6.83
CA THR A 200 16.39 28.81 -8.26
C THR A 200 17.60 29.62 -8.71
N THR A 201 17.90 29.58 -10.01
CA THR A 201 18.93 30.42 -10.60
C THR A 201 18.43 31.85 -10.82
N VAL A 202 19.25 32.85 -10.48
CA VAL A 202 18.95 34.27 -10.73
C VAL A 202 19.23 34.64 -12.19
N THR A 203 20.29 34.05 -12.76
CA THR A 203 20.73 34.26 -14.13
C THR A 203 20.85 32.92 -14.87
N GLY A 204 21.02 32.96 -16.20
CA GLY A 204 21.43 31.77 -16.94
C GLY A 204 22.80 31.30 -16.43
N MET A 205 22.95 29.98 -16.26
CA MET A 205 24.18 29.36 -15.77
C MET A 205 24.65 28.33 -16.79
N GLN A 206 25.93 28.33 -17.13
CA GLN A 206 26.53 27.42 -18.09
C GLN A 206 27.05 26.15 -17.41
N ARG A 207 27.19 25.08 -18.19
CA ARG A 207 27.91 23.88 -17.73
C ARG A 207 29.33 24.27 -17.31
N GLY A 208 29.71 23.86 -16.11
CA GLY A 208 31.04 24.12 -15.54
C GLY A 208 31.10 25.33 -14.60
N ASP A 209 30.07 26.17 -14.56
CA ASP A 209 30.01 27.30 -13.63
C ASP A 209 29.89 26.83 -12.17
N ILE A 210 30.55 27.54 -11.25
CA ILE A 210 30.43 27.29 -9.81
C ILE A 210 29.34 28.18 -9.23
N LEU A 211 28.42 27.57 -8.47
CA LEU A 211 27.34 28.31 -7.82
C LEU A 211 27.87 29.12 -6.63
N SER A 212 27.63 30.44 -6.69
CA SER A 212 27.82 31.37 -5.59
C SER A 212 26.48 31.91 -5.10
N ALA A 213 26.49 32.59 -3.93
CA ALA A 213 25.28 33.15 -3.33
C ALA A 213 24.61 34.22 -4.20
N ALA A 214 25.34 34.84 -5.13
CA ALA A 214 24.79 35.81 -6.08
C ALA A 214 24.05 35.15 -7.26
N ASN A 215 24.26 33.86 -7.50
CA ASN A 215 23.68 33.15 -8.65
C ASN A 215 22.36 32.46 -8.33
N VAL A 216 22.00 32.36 -7.05
CA VAL A 216 20.84 31.62 -6.58
C VAL A 216 20.04 32.41 -5.57
N LEU A 217 18.75 32.15 -5.53
CA LEU A 217 17.86 32.65 -4.49
C LEU A 217 16.80 31.59 -4.16
N VAL A 218 16.25 31.68 -2.95
CA VAL A 218 15.07 30.92 -2.55
C VAL A 218 13.83 31.72 -2.95
N GLN A 219 12.91 31.08 -3.66
CA GLN A 219 11.62 31.66 -3.99
C GLN A 219 10.54 30.59 -4.07
N SER A 220 9.30 31.00 -3.83
CA SER A 220 8.13 30.14 -4.01
C SER A 220 7.91 29.83 -5.50
N GLN A 221 7.93 28.55 -5.85
CA GLN A 221 7.71 28.07 -7.22
C GLN A 221 6.76 26.88 -7.23
N ASP A 222 6.06 26.71 -8.35
CA ASP A 222 5.33 25.48 -8.64
C ASP A 222 6.32 24.35 -8.92
N ILE A 223 6.37 23.39 -8.01
CA ILE A 223 7.24 22.21 -8.09
C ILE A 223 6.46 20.97 -8.50
N THR A 224 5.26 21.14 -9.07
CA THR A 224 4.45 20.04 -9.59
C THR A 224 5.23 19.24 -10.64
N GLY A 225 5.62 18.02 -10.28
CA GLY A 225 6.41 17.15 -11.15
C GLY A 225 7.92 17.38 -11.13
N ILE A 226 8.43 18.22 -10.20
CA ILE A 226 9.85 18.35 -9.91
C ILE A 226 10.18 17.44 -8.73
N ASP A 227 10.97 16.41 -8.99
CA ASP A 227 11.41 15.48 -7.95
C ASP A 227 12.58 16.08 -7.15
N ALA A 228 12.41 16.15 -5.82
CA ALA A 228 13.43 16.55 -4.84
C ALA A 228 14.23 17.82 -5.22
N PRO A 229 13.57 18.99 -5.37
CA PRO A 229 14.27 20.25 -5.55
C PRO A 229 15.08 20.61 -4.29
N PHE A 230 16.16 21.38 -4.46
CA PHE A 230 16.89 21.94 -3.33
C PHE A 230 16.07 23.03 -2.66
N SER A 231 16.03 23.04 -1.34
CA SER A 231 15.25 24.01 -0.55
C SER A 231 16.12 25.05 0.14
N GLU A 232 17.41 24.73 0.37
CA GLU A 232 18.34 25.61 1.05
C GLU A 232 19.54 25.96 0.17
N ILE A 233 19.93 27.23 0.15
CA ILE A 233 21.08 27.71 -0.65
C ILE A 233 22.37 26.99 -0.24
N SER A 234 22.55 26.72 1.06
CA SER A 234 23.69 25.97 1.62
C SER A 234 23.93 24.62 0.93
N GLU A 235 22.88 23.98 0.41
CA GLU A 235 22.96 22.69 -0.28
C GLU A 235 23.57 22.80 -1.69
N VAL A 236 23.57 23.99 -2.29
CA VAL A 236 23.99 24.17 -3.69
C VAL A 236 25.27 25.00 -3.85
N ILE A 237 25.60 25.84 -2.87
CA ILE A 237 26.79 26.69 -2.95
C ILE A 237 28.07 25.87 -3.06
N GLY A 238 28.98 26.31 -3.93
CA GLY A 238 30.25 25.64 -4.20
C GLY A 238 30.13 24.41 -5.10
N LYS A 239 28.90 23.95 -5.42
CA LYS A 239 28.70 22.93 -6.46
C LYS A 239 28.87 23.54 -7.85
N GLN A 240 29.17 22.67 -8.81
CA GLN A 240 29.36 23.01 -10.21
C GLN A 240 28.15 22.60 -11.04
N MET A 241 27.77 23.43 -12.01
CA MET A 241 26.70 23.10 -12.95
C MET A 241 27.10 21.94 -13.88
N ALA A 242 26.31 20.88 -13.87
CA ALA A 242 26.48 19.71 -14.74
C ALA A 242 26.04 19.98 -16.19
N ARG A 243 25.11 20.92 -16.36
CA ARG A 243 24.51 21.32 -17.64
C ARG A 243 24.15 22.81 -17.62
N THR A 244 23.96 23.39 -18.80
CA THR A 244 23.49 24.77 -18.95
C THR A 244 22.00 24.84 -18.59
N VAL A 245 21.61 25.86 -17.83
CA VAL A 245 20.22 26.14 -17.43
C VAL A 245 19.89 27.61 -17.63
N ALA A 246 18.61 27.92 -17.86
CA ALA A 246 18.13 29.30 -17.99
C ALA A 246 18.01 29.98 -16.62
N ALA A 247 17.83 31.31 -16.62
CA ALA A 247 17.42 32.04 -15.42
C ALA A 247 16.04 31.55 -14.92
N GLY A 248 15.82 31.56 -13.61
CA GLY A 248 14.58 31.09 -12.98
C GLY A 248 14.44 29.57 -12.91
N THR A 249 15.48 28.79 -13.27
CA THR A 249 15.40 27.33 -13.24
C THR A 249 15.46 26.83 -11.79
N VAL A 250 14.50 26.00 -11.39
CA VAL A 250 14.53 25.28 -10.10
C VAL A 250 15.70 24.29 -10.10
N LEU A 251 16.57 24.40 -9.10
CA LEU A 251 17.73 23.52 -8.96
C LEU A 251 17.33 22.20 -8.30
N LYS A 252 17.78 21.11 -8.91
CA LYS A 252 17.62 19.73 -8.44
C LYS A 252 18.92 18.95 -8.67
N ALA A 253 19.02 17.77 -8.09
CA ALA A 253 20.28 17.02 -8.01
C ALA A 253 20.97 16.79 -9.37
N ASP A 254 20.23 16.55 -10.44
CA ASP A 254 20.78 16.28 -11.78
C ASP A 254 21.37 17.52 -12.49
N HIS A 255 21.15 18.72 -11.94
CA HIS A 255 21.74 19.96 -12.41
C HIS A 255 23.15 20.19 -11.86
N LEU A 256 23.52 19.54 -10.76
CA LEU A 256 24.73 19.85 -10.00
C LEU A 256 25.67 18.65 -9.89
N VAL A 257 26.97 18.94 -9.90
CA VAL A 257 28.04 17.99 -9.60
C VAL A 257 29.02 18.64 -8.63
N LEU A 258 29.79 17.83 -7.91
CA LEU A 258 30.91 18.37 -7.14
C LEU A 258 31.99 18.89 -8.11
N PRO A 259 32.63 20.04 -7.83
CA PRO A 259 33.74 20.52 -8.65
C PRO A 259 34.93 19.55 -8.55
N PRO A 260 35.80 19.51 -9.57
CA PRO A 260 37.06 18.78 -9.47
C PRO A 260 37.95 19.39 -8.38
N VAL A 261 38.56 18.54 -7.57
CA VAL A 261 39.52 18.95 -6.53
C VAL A 261 40.95 19.03 -7.06
N VAL A 262 41.20 18.46 -8.24
CA VAL A 262 42.42 18.60 -9.02
C VAL A 262 42.03 19.06 -10.43
N LYS A 263 42.63 20.15 -10.89
CA LYS A 263 42.38 20.71 -12.24
C LYS A 263 43.47 20.30 -13.23
N ASP A 264 43.14 20.30 -14.52
CA ASP A 264 44.14 20.20 -15.58
C ASP A 264 45.17 21.33 -15.45
N GLY A 265 46.45 20.98 -15.62
CA GLY A 265 47.58 21.88 -15.41
C GLY A 265 47.94 22.14 -13.94
N GLU A 266 47.25 21.52 -12.97
CA GLU A 266 47.58 21.68 -11.56
C GLU A 266 48.78 20.83 -11.15
N MET A 267 49.64 21.39 -10.30
CA MET A 267 50.75 20.68 -9.69
C MET A 267 50.22 19.76 -8.58
N VAL A 268 50.45 18.46 -8.72
CA VAL A 268 50.00 17.46 -7.76
C VAL A 268 51.16 16.69 -7.15
N LYS A 269 50.99 16.25 -5.90
CA LYS A 269 51.87 15.29 -5.24
C LYS A 269 51.39 13.88 -5.56
N ILE A 270 52.23 13.13 -6.27
CA ILE A 270 52.02 11.71 -6.56
C ILE A 270 52.54 10.91 -5.36
N LEU A 271 51.66 10.13 -4.74
CA LEU A 271 51.98 9.20 -3.67
C LEU A 271 51.92 7.76 -4.21
N ALA A 272 52.99 7.02 -3.98
CA ALA A 272 53.15 5.64 -4.40
C ALA A 272 53.44 4.81 -3.16
N ARG A 273 52.61 3.81 -2.84
CA ARG A 273 52.82 2.94 -1.68
C ARG A 273 53.05 1.50 -2.13
N LYS A 274 54.13 0.88 -1.65
CA LYS A 274 54.41 -0.56 -1.82
C LYS A 274 54.88 -1.15 -0.50
N LYS A 275 54.06 -1.99 0.14
CA LYS A 275 54.29 -2.56 1.48
C LYS A 275 54.65 -1.47 2.50
N THR A 276 55.91 -1.38 2.91
CA THR A 276 56.43 -0.41 3.89
C THR A 276 57.05 0.84 3.26
N MET A 277 57.18 0.90 1.93
CA MET A 277 57.80 2.01 1.23
C MET A 277 56.75 3.00 0.71
N LEU A 278 56.92 4.29 1.05
CA LEU A 278 56.17 5.41 0.52
C LEU A 278 57.11 6.25 -0.34
N VAL A 279 56.81 6.35 -1.64
CA VAL A 279 57.53 7.22 -2.58
C VAL A 279 56.62 8.39 -2.91
N SER A 280 57.18 9.61 -2.88
CA SER A 280 56.47 10.81 -3.33
C SER A 280 57.21 11.48 -4.48
N ALA A 281 56.47 11.89 -5.50
CA ALA A 281 56.99 12.69 -6.61
C ALA A 281 56.04 13.85 -6.91
N HIS A 282 56.51 14.82 -7.67
CA HIS A 282 55.67 15.89 -8.20
C HIS A 282 55.24 15.56 -9.64
N GLY A 283 53.98 15.86 -9.93
CA GLY A 283 53.39 15.67 -11.24
C GLY A 283 52.55 16.87 -11.64
N LEU A 284 52.28 16.97 -12.93
CA LEU A 284 51.36 17.93 -13.52
C LEU A 284 50.11 17.19 -13.98
N ALA A 285 48.96 17.51 -13.40
CA ALA A 285 47.69 16.93 -13.83
C ALA A 285 47.39 17.31 -15.28
N ARG A 286 46.87 16.36 -16.05
CA ARG A 286 46.50 16.52 -17.47
C ARG A 286 45.00 16.34 -17.73
N THR A 287 44.25 16.04 -16.68
CA THR A 287 42.79 15.90 -16.70
C THR A 287 42.25 16.36 -15.35
N ASN A 288 41.08 16.99 -15.34
CA ASN A 288 40.36 17.29 -14.10
C ASN A 288 40.00 16.00 -13.35
N GLY A 289 39.96 16.03 -12.02
CA GLY A 289 39.54 14.90 -11.21
C GLY A 289 38.91 15.28 -9.89
N ARG A 290 37.87 14.54 -9.53
CA ARG A 290 37.25 14.53 -8.20
C ARG A 290 37.89 13.45 -7.34
N VAL A 291 37.69 13.53 -6.03
CA VAL A 291 38.16 12.49 -5.09
C VAL A 291 37.67 11.12 -5.54
N GLY A 292 38.59 10.18 -5.65
CA GLY A 292 38.36 8.81 -6.10
C GLY A 292 38.43 8.59 -7.62
N GLU A 293 38.39 9.64 -8.45
CA GLU A 293 38.50 9.51 -9.91
C GLU A 293 39.94 9.23 -10.34
N MET A 294 40.11 8.48 -11.44
CA MET A 294 41.40 8.26 -12.07
C MET A 294 41.70 9.41 -13.04
N ILE A 295 42.85 10.05 -12.88
CA ILE A 295 43.33 11.12 -13.75
C ILE A 295 44.69 10.78 -14.36
N THR A 296 45.00 11.45 -15.46
CA THR A 296 46.32 11.35 -16.09
C THR A 296 47.23 12.44 -15.52
N VAL A 297 48.43 12.06 -15.10
CA VAL A 297 49.41 12.97 -14.51
C VAL A 297 50.75 12.79 -15.22
N LYS A 298 51.42 13.89 -15.56
CA LYS A 298 52.79 13.87 -16.10
C LYS A 298 53.77 14.00 -14.93
N ASN A 299 54.56 12.97 -14.66
CA ASN A 299 55.64 13.08 -13.68
C ASN A 299 56.72 14.05 -14.20
N ILE A 300 57.08 15.04 -13.38
CA ILE A 300 57.99 16.12 -13.80
C ILE A 300 59.44 15.63 -13.89
N SER A 301 59.85 14.74 -12.99
CA SER A 301 61.21 14.20 -12.95
C SER A 301 61.50 13.26 -14.12
N SER A 302 60.52 12.44 -14.53
CA SER A 302 60.72 11.41 -15.56
C SER A 302 60.07 11.74 -16.90
N ASN A 303 59.29 12.82 -16.98
CA ASN A 303 58.44 13.19 -18.10
C ASN A 303 57.40 12.12 -18.53
N LYS A 304 57.25 11.02 -17.78
CA LYS A 304 56.30 9.94 -18.09
C LYS A 304 54.88 10.32 -17.68
N MET A 305 53.92 9.88 -18.49
CA MET A 305 52.49 9.94 -18.17
C MET A 305 52.10 8.74 -17.31
N ILE A 306 51.35 8.97 -16.23
CA ILE A 306 50.89 7.94 -15.31
C ILE A 306 49.40 8.15 -15.02
N TYR A 307 48.69 7.05 -14.76
CA TYR A 307 47.33 7.08 -14.24
C TYR A 307 47.37 7.06 -12.72
N ALA A 308 46.72 8.03 -12.09
CA ALA A 308 46.70 8.17 -10.64
C ALA A 308 45.28 8.45 -10.15
N ARG A 309 44.92 7.91 -8.98
CA ARG A 309 43.64 8.16 -8.33
C ARG A 309 43.72 9.41 -7.47
N VAL A 310 42.80 10.36 -7.65
CA VAL A 310 42.75 11.57 -6.82
C VAL A 310 42.37 11.19 -5.39
N GLN A 311 43.21 11.57 -4.43
CA GLN A 311 42.95 11.36 -3.00
C GLN A 311 42.31 12.59 -2.35
N GLY A 312 42.64 13.78 -2.85
CA GLY A 312 42.18 15.05 -2.32
C GLY A 312 42.80 16.24 -3.09
N PRO A 313 42.61 17.47 -2.62
CA PRO A 313 43.20 18.65 -3.25
C PRO A 313 44.72 18.52 -3.41
N GLY A 314 45.22 18.67 -4.63
CA GLY A 314 46.66 18.58 -4.94
C GLY A 314 47.34 17.24 -4.69
N VAL A 315 46.61 16.15 -4.38
CA VAL A 315 47.19 14.84 -4.03
C VAL A 315 46.56 13.71 -4.82
N VAL A 316 47.42 12.87 -5.42
CA VAL A 316 47.04 11.69 -6.20
C VAL A 316 47.83 10.48 -5.74
N THR A 317 47.26 9.29 -5.92
CA THR A 317 47.85 8.02 -5.49
C THR A 317 47.99 7.07 -6.67
N VAL A 318 49.06 6.29 -6.70
CA VAL A 318 49.27 5.23 -7.69
C VAL A 318 49.46 3.92 -6.95
N GLU A 319 48.70 2.91 -7.34
CA GLU A 319 48.85 1.53 -6.88
C GLU A 319 49.76 0.77 -7.84
N PHE A 320 50.69 -0.03 -7.30
CA PHE A 320 51.69 -0.81 -8.03
C PHE A 320 51.63 -2.27 -7.62
#